data_AF-A0A699U6X3-F1
#
_entry.id   AF-A0A699U6X3-F1
#
_cell.length_a   1.000
_cell.length_b   1.000
_cell.length_c   1.000
_cell.angle_alpha   90.00
_cell.angle_beta   90.00
_cell.angle_gamma   90.00
#
_symmetry.space_group_name_H-M   'P 1'
#
loop_
_entity.id
_entity.type
_entity.pdbx_description
1 polymer ?
#
loop_
_entity_poly.entity_id
_entity_poly.type
_entity_poly.pdbx_seq_one_letter_code
_entity_poly.pdbx_strand_id
1 'polypeptide(L)'
;NGTEFVNQTLRDYYEEVGISYETSVAHSPQQNGVVERRNRTLIEAARTMLIYAQAPLFLWAEAVATACFTQNRSIIRLCHGKTPYELMYGKQPDLSYFHVFGALCYPTNDGENVGKLQPKADIGIFIGYAPTKKAFRISNRRTRRIVETIHVDFDELTAMASEQS
;
A
#
# COMPACT_ATOMS: atom_id res chain seq x y z
N ASN A 1 20.71 1.17 -17.65
CA ASN A 1 20.28 1.97 -18.83
C ASN A 1 19.05 1.34 -19.45
N GLY A 2 17.95 1.29 -18.68
CA GLY A 2 16.66 0.89 -19.24
C GLY A 2 16.18 1.97 -20.20
N THR A 3 15.70 1.59 -21.37
CA THR A 3 15.25 2.53 -22.39
C THR A 3 14.00 3.31 -21.95
N GLU A 4 13.25 2.80 -20.96
CA GLU A 4 12.15 3.53 -20.34
C GLU A 4 12.59 4.77 -19.55
N PHE A 5 13.84 4.80 -19.05
CA PHE A 5 14.40 5.93 -18.30
C PHE A 5 15.29 6.83 -19.15
N VAL A 6 15.63 6.41 -20.37
CA VAL A 6 16.52 7.15 -21.27
C VAL A 6 15.75 7.43 -22.56
N ASN A 7 14.91 8.45 -22.54
CA ASN A 7 14.19 8.94 -23.71
C ASN A 7 14.27 10.48 -23.81
N GLN A 8 14.00 11.02 -24.99
CA GLN A 8 14.08 12.46 -25.24
C GLN A 8 13.01 13.22 -24.45
N THR A 9 11.78 12.70 -24.39
CA THR A 9 10.67 13.34 -23.68
C THR A 9 10.94 13.59 -22.20
N LEU A 10 11.55 12.64 -21.48
CA LEU A 10 11.93 12.81 -20.09
C LEU A 10 13.11 13.77 -19.93
N ARG A 11 14.06 13.78 -20.87
CA ARG A 11 15.16 14.75 -20.84
C ARG A 11 14.63 16.18 -20.98
N ASP A 12 13.76 16.41 -21.95
CA ASP A 12 13.15 17.72 -22.19
C ASP A 12 12.36 18.17 -20.94
N TYR A 13 11.58 17.25 -20.34
CA TYR A 13 10.88 17.52 -19.08
C TYR A 13 11.84 17.85 -17.92
N TYR A 14 12.89 17.06 -17.71
CA TYR A 14 13.86 17.30 -16.63
C TYR A 14 14.59 18.63 -16.81
N GLU A 15 14.92 19.01 -18.04
CA GLU A 15 15.52 20.31 -18.34
C GLU A 15 14.54 21.47 -18.05
N GLU A 16 13.27 21.33 -18.45
CA GLU A 16 12.21 22.31 -18.16
C GLU A 16 12.04 22.55 -16.65
N VAL A 17 12.04 21.48 -15.84
CA VAL A 17 11.87 21.59 -14.38
C VAL A 17 13.18 21.78 -13.62
N GLY A 18 14.32 21.90 -14.31
CA GLY A 18 15.64 22.15 -13.72
C GLY A 18 16.23 20.96 -12.94
N ILE A 19 15.88 19.73 -13.29
CA ILE A 19 16.41 18.50 -12.68
C ILE A 19 17.62 17.99 -13.48
N SER A 20 18.76 17.79 -12.79
CA SER A 20 19.92 17.11 -13.37
C SER A 20 19.72 15.60 -13.40
N TYR A 21 19.68 15.02 -14.60
CA TYR A 21 19.50 13.57 -14.80
C TYR A 21 20.83 12.86 -15.04
N GLU A 22 21.21 11.95 -14.14
CA GLU A 22 22.41 11.12 -14.25
C GLU A 22 22.04 9.65 -14.45
N THR A 23 22.68 9.01 -15.44
CA THR A 23 22.51 7.58 -15.69
C THR A 23 23.61 6.75 -15.06
N SER A 24 23.24 5.61 -14.47
CA SER A 24 24.21 4.60 -14.04
C SER A 24 25.10 4.13 -15.20
N VAL A 25 26.35 3.78 -14.91
CA VAL A 25 27.25 3.12 -15.86
C VAL A 25 26.66 1.78 -16.30
N ALA A 26 26.77 1.47 -17.59
CA ALA A 26 26.32 0.19 -18.12
C ALA A 26 26.98 -0.98 -17.35
N HIS A 27 26.22 -2.05 -17.10
CA HIS A 27 26.69 -3.24 -16.39
C HIS A 27 27.21 -3.01 -14.94
N SER A 28 26.87 -1.88 -14.31
CA SER A 28 27.21 -1.58 -12.91
C SER A 28 25.97 -1.51 -12.00
N PRO A 29 25.24 -2.63 -11.77
CA PRO A 29 24.02 -2.65 -10.96
C PRO A 29 24.24 -2.19 -9.51
N GLN A 30 25.48 -2.23 -9.01
CA GLN A 30 25.85 -1.75 -7.68
C GLN A 30 25.52 -0.27 -7.47
N GLN A 31 25.57 0.55 -8.53
CA GLN A 31 25.19 1.97 -8.46
C GLN A 31 23.69 2.16 -8.13
N ASN A 32 22.85 1.21 -8.53
CA ASN A 32 21.42 1.18 -8.20
C ASN A 32 21.12 0.32 -6.98
N GLY A 33 22.14 -0.17 -6.27
CA GLY A 33 21.99 -1.17 -5.21
C GLY A 33 21.07 -0.74 -4.07
N VAL A 34 20.95 0.57 -3.79
CA VAL A 34 19.99 1.09 -2.80
C VAL A 34 18.55 0.84 -3.24
N VAL A 35 18.24 1.18 -4.50
CA VAL A 35 16.90 1.00 -5.08
C VAL A 35 16.60 -0.49 -5.23
N GLU A 36 17.54 -1.29 -5.71
CA GLU A 36 17.36 -2.74 -5.86
C GLU A 36 17.08 -3.43 -4.52
N ARG A 37 17.82 -3.09 -3.47
CA ARG A 37 17.56 -3.61 -2.11
C ARG A 37 16.18 -3.19 -1.62
N ARG A 38 15.81 -1.93 -1.81
CA ARG A 38 14.50 -1.42 -1.36
C ARG A 38 13.35 -2.13 -2.09
N ASN A 39 13.46 -2.28 -3.41
CA ASN A 39 12.46 -2.98 -4.22
C ASN A 39 12.32 -4.43 -3.79
N ARG A 40 13.44 -5.12 -3.53
CA ARG A 40 13.41 -6.50 -3.01
C ARG A 40 12.65 -6.60 -1.70
N THR A 41 12.95 -5.74 -0.72
CA THR A 41 12.25 -5.70 0.57
C THR A 41 10.76 -5.42 0.43
N LEU A 42 10.35 -4.55 -0.49
CA LEU A 42 8.94 -4.26 -0.75
C LEU A 42 8.21 -5.47 -1.37
N ILE A 43 8.84 -6.13 -2.34
CA ILE A 43 8.27 -7.32 -3.00
C ILE A 43 8.17 -8.49 -2.02
N GLU A 44 9.18 -8.71 -1.18
CA GLU A 44 9.16 -9.75 -0.14
C GLU A 44 8.03 -9.48 0.87
N ALA A 45 7.91 -8.24 1.37
CA ALA A 45 6.84 -7.88 2.29
C ALA A 45 5.44 -8.03 1.66
N ALA A 46 5.26 -7.59 0.41
CA ALA A 46 4.00 -7.75 -0.31
C ALA A 46 3.66 -9.24 -0.52
N ARG A 47 4.66 -10.07 -0.84
CA ARG A 47 4.48 -11.52 -0.95
C ARG A 47 4.03 -12.12 0.37
N THR A 48 4.64 -11.74 1.49
CA THR A 48 4.23 -12.19 2.82
C THR A 48 2.80 -11.78 3.13
N MET A 49 2.40 -10.53 2.83
CA MET A 49 1.01 -10.07 3.01
C MET A 49 0.01 -10.90 2.19
N LEU A 50 0.32 -11.19 0.92
CA LEU A 50 -0.55 -12.01 0.07
C LEU A 50 -0.70 -13.44 0.59
N ILE A 51 0.41 -14.08 1.00
CA ILE A 51 0.40 -15.44 1.55
C ILE A 51 -0.40 -15.48 2.85
N TYR A 52 -0.13 -14.53 3.76
CA TYR A 52 -0.82 -14.44 5.04
C TYR A 52 -2.33 -14.25 4.86
N ALA A 53 -2.74 -13.36 3.95
CA ALA A 53 -4.15 -13.09 3.67
C ALA A 53 -4.83 -14.14 2.78
N GLN A 54 -4.09 -15.16 2.31
CA GLN A 54 -4.52 -16.08 1.24
C GLN A 54 -5.12 -15.34 0.03
N ALA A 55 -4.55 -14.17 -0.27
CA ALA A 55 -5.09 -13.25 -1.26
C ALA A 55 -4.65 -13.65 -2.69
N PRO A 56 -5.54 -13.48 -3.68
CA PRO A 56 -5.20 -13.77 -5.07
C PRO A 56 -4.12 -12.83 -5.62
N LEU A 57 -3.26 -13.36 -6.49
CA LEU A 57 -2.10 -12.63 -7.01
C LEU A 57 -2.45 -11.32 -7.72
N PHE A 58 -3.65 -11.17 -8.30
CA PHE A 58 -4.05 -9.91 -8.96
C PHE A 58 -4.06 -8.70 -8.00
N LEU A 59 -4.12 -8.93 -6.68
CA LEU A 59 -4.01 -7.89 -5.66
C LEU A 59 -2.56 -7.50 -5.33
N TRP A 60 -1.56 -7.98 -6.09
CA TRP A 60 -0.14 -7.71 -5.82
C TRP A 60 0.17 -6.20 -5.74
N ALA A 61 -0.46 -5.37 -6.58
CA ALA A 61 -0.23 -3.93 -6.59
C ALA A 61 -0.70 -3.28 -5.27
N GLU A 62 -1.83 -3.73 -4.74
CA GLU A 62 -2.40 -3.28 -3.48
C GLU A 62 -1.53 -3.72 -2.29
N ALA A 63 -1.02 -4.95 -2.33
CA ALA A 63 -0.08 -5.46 -1.32
C ALA A 63 1.25 -4.67 -1.33
N VAL A 64 1.81 -4.36 -2.51
CA VAL A 64 3.03 -3.54 -2.63
C VAL A 64 2.79 -2.11 -2.13
N ALA A 65 1.66 -1.50 -2.48
CA ALA A 65 1.30 -0.17 -2.00
C ALA A 65 1.15 -0.15 -0.47
N THR A 66 0.51 -1.17 0.10
CA THR A 66 0.35 -1.35 1.56
C THR A 66 1.69 -1.55 2.27
N ALA A 67 2.57 -2.40 1.72
CA ALA A 67 3.92 -2.59 2.23
C ALA A 67 4.73 -1.29 2.19
N CYS A 68 4.64 -0.52 1.11
CA CYS A 68 5.30 0.78 1.01
C CYS A 68 4.75 1.78 2.05
N PHE A 69 3.42 1.86 2.18
CA PHE A 69 2.75 2.78 3.09
C PHE A 69 3.11 2.52 4.56
N THR A 70 3.09 1.25 4.96
CA THR A 70 3.44 0.78 6.31
C THR A 70 4.91 1.00 6.61
N GLN A 71 5.82 0.48 5.76
CA GLN A 71 7.25 0.56 6.01
C GLN A 71 7.77 2.00 6.07
N ASN A 72 7.22 2.92 5.27
CA ASN A 72 7.63 4.33 5.31
C ASN A 72 7.24 5.03 6.61
N ARG A 73 6.32 4.46 7.39
CA ARG A 73 5.75 5.04 8.60
C ARG A 73 6.02 4.23 9.87
N SER A 74 6.50 2.99 9.77
CA SER A 74 6.80 2.15 10.94
C SER A 74 8.28 1.79 11.08
N ILE A 75 9.04 1.73 9.98
CA ILE A 75 10.46 1.37 10.05
C ILE A 75 11.28 2.61 10.42
N ILE A 76 11.94 2.52 11.57
CA ILE A 76 12.89 3.52 12.05
C ILE A 76 14.23 3.33 11.33
N ARG A 77 14.74 4.40 10.70
CA ARG A 77 16.13 4.44 10.25
C ARG A 77 17.03 4.67 11.45
N LEU A 78 17.82 3.66 11.81
CA LEU A 78 18.72 3.68 12.97
C LEU A 78 19.64 4.91 13.00
N CYS A 79 20.15 5.35 11.85
CA CYS A 79 21.04 6.52 11.77
C CYS A 79 20.40 7.85 12.16
N HIS A 80 19.06 7.95 12.12
CA HIS A 80 18.33 9.19 12.44
C HIS A 80 17.38 9.03 13.63
N GLY A 81 17.13 7.81 14.10
CA GLY A 81 16.11 7.53 15.12
C GLY A 81 14.69 7.91 14.68
N LYS A 82 14.44 8.05 13.38
CA LYS A 82 13.17 8.51 12.80
C LYS A 82 12.73 7.64 11.63
N THR A 83 11.43 7.61 11.39
CA THR A 83 10.81 6.99 10.20
C THR A 83 11.03 7.85 8.95
N PRO A 84 11.02 7.26 7.74
CA PRO A 84 11.04 8.03 6.49
C PRO A 84 9.93 9.10 6.42
N TYR A 85 8.75 8.81 6.96
CA TYR A 85 7.64 9.75 7.03
C TYR A 85 7.97 10.97 7.91
N GLU A 86 8.55 10.77 9.09
CA GLU A 86 8.99 11.87 9.96
C GLU A 86 10.09 12.71 9.31
N LEU A 87 11.01 12.08 8.58
CA LEU A 87 12.08 12.79 7.87
C LEU A 87 11.54 13.66 6.72
N MET A 88 10.50 13.19 6.02
CA MET A 88 9.90 13.90 4.89
C MET A 88 8.94 15.02 5.34
N TYR A 89 8.10 14.77 6.34
CA TYR A 89 7.00 15.66 6.72
C TYR A 89 7.19 16.36 8.08
N GLY A 90 8.26 16.05 8.81
CA GLY A 90 8.52 16.63 10.14
C GLY A 90 7.50 16.24 11.22
N LYS A 91 6.63 15.26 10.95
CA LYS A 91 5.52 14.84 11.83
C LYS A 91 5.56 13.34 12.06
N GLN A 92 5.26 12.92 13.28
CA GLN A 92 5.11 11.50 13.61
C GLN A 92 3.89 10.87 12.91
N PRO A 93 4.02 9.66 12.36
CA PRO A 93 2.90 8.97 11.77
C PRO A 93 1.91 8.51 12.85
N ASP A 94 0.62 8.62 12.54
CA ASP A 94 -0.44 8.05 13.35
C ASP A 94 -0.51 6.54 13.12
N LEU A 95 -0.05 5.76 14.11
CA LEU A 95 -0.01 4.30 14.00
C LEU A 95 -1.37 3.64 14.21
N SER A 96 -2.36 4.35 14.78
CA SER A 96 -3.71 3.81 15.00
C SER A 96 -4.47 3.58 13.69
N TYR A 97 -3.99 4.17 12.60
CA TYR A 97 -4.55 4.04 11.26
C TYR A 97 -4.11 2.74 10.55
N PHE A 98 -3.21 1.95 11.15
CA PHE A 98 -2.74 0.71 10.54
C PHE A 98 -3.68 -0.46 10.80
N HIS A 99 -4.01 -1.16 9.73
CA HIS A 99 -4.76 -2.39 9.74
C HIS A 99 -4.01 -3.51 9.02
N VAL A 100 -4.27 -4.75 9.44
CA VAL A 100 -3.64 -5.94 8.86
C VAL A 100 -4.17 -6.19 7.45
N PHE A 101 -3.28 -6.25 6.45
CA PHE A 101 -3.66 -6.62 5.07
C PHE A 101 -4.35 -7.99 5.07
N GLY A 102 -5.54 -8.07 4.45
CA GLY A 102 -6.37 -9.26 4.48
C GLY A 102 -7.37 -9.33 5.63
N ALA A 103 -7.38 -8.36 6.55
CA ALA A 103 -8.32 -8.35 7.66
C ALA A 103 -9.77 -8.33 7.17
N LEU A 104 -10.62 -9.08 7.87
CA LEU A 104 -12.06 -9.00 7.70
C LEU A 104 -12.52 -7.63 8.19
N CYS A 105 -13.36 -6.98 7.40
CA CYS A 105 -13.87 -5.66 7.75
C CYS A 105 -15.30 -5.46 7.24
N TYR A 106 -15.99 -4.51 7.84
CA TYR A 106 -17.39 -4.21 7.58
C TYR A 106 -17.51 -2.76 7.11
N PRO A 107 -17.29 -2.47 5.82
CA PRO A 107 -17.55 -1.14 5.28
C PRO A 107 -19.04 -0.81 5.41
N THR A 108 -19.32 0.38 5.94
CA THR A 108 -20.69 0.90 6.01
C THR A 108 -21.20 1.17 4.60
N ASN A 109 -22.44 0.74 4.34
CA ASN A 109 -23.11 0.93 3.06
C ASN A 109 -23.90 2.24 3.11
N ASP A 110 -23.26 3.35 2.72
CA ASP A 110 -23.85 4.70 2.77
C ASP A 110 -24.78 5.02 1.58
N GLY A 111 -25.22 4.00 0.82
CA GLY A 111 -26.17 4.21 -0.28
C GLY A 111 -27.48 4.81 0.21
N GLU A 112 -28.02 5.81 -0.50
CA GLU A 112 -29.20 6.61 -0.10
C GLU A 112 -30.51 5.83 0.15
N ASN A 113 -30.52 4.49 0.03
CA ASN A 113 -31.72 3.66 0.12
C ASN A 113 -31.56 2.38 0.96
N VAL A 114 -30.75 2.39 2.02
CA VAL A 114 -30.75 1.28 2.98
C VAL A 114 -32.01 1.35 3.82
N GLY A 115 -32.99 0.48 3.55
CA GLY A 115 -34.23 0.42 4.33
C GLY A 115 -33.95 0.19 5.82
N LYS A 116 -34.85 0.63 6.71
CA LYS A 116 -34.65 0.62 8.18
C LYS A 116 -34.16 -0.70 8.79
N LEU A 117 -34.44 -1.84 8.13
CA LEU A 117 -34.08 -3.20 8.57
C LEU A 117 -33.05 -3.90 7.67
N GLN A 118 -32.54 -3.24 6.63
CA GLN A 118 -31.53 -3.83 5.76
C GLN A 118 -30.14 -3.80 6.42
N PRO A 119 -29.24 -4.75 6.06
CA PRO A 119 -27.86 -4.72 6.50
C PRO A 119 -27.20 -3.38 6.17
N LYS A 120 -26.67 -2.73 7.21
CA LYS A 120 -26.01 -1.42 7.10
C LYS A 120 -24.54 -1.52 6.69
N ALA A 121 -23.96 -2.71 6.71
CA ALA A 121 -22.59 -2.94 6.30
C ALA A 121 -22.51 -4.19 5.42
N ASP A 122 -21.60 -4.15 4.46
CA ASP A 122 -21.22 -5.31 3.67
C ASP A 122 -20.03 -6.02 4.33
N ILE A 123 -19.76 -7.25 3.92
CA ILE A 123 -18.53 -7.95 4.30
C ILE A 123 -17.43 -7.60 3.30
N GLY A 124 -16.30 -7.13 3.80
CA GLY A 124 -15.14 -6.74 3.03
C GLY A 124 -13.85 -7.37 3.53
N ILE A 125 -12.83 -7.34 2.67
CA ILE A 125 -11.46 -7.68 3.02
C ILE A 125 -10.62 -6.43 2.81
N PHE A 126 -9.84 -6.05 3.82
CA PHE A 126 -8.94 -4.92 3.73
C PHE A 126 -7.78 -5.24 2.78
N ILE A 127 -7.59 -4.39 1.78
CA ILE A 127 -6.53 -4.58 0.77
C ILE A 127 -5.56 -3.41 0.70
N GLY A 128 -5.76 -2.33 1.46
CA GLY A 128 -4.77 -1.27 1.54
C GLY A 128 -5.35 0.12 1.74
N TYR A 129 -4.54 1.12 1.42
CA TYR A 129 -4.86 2.53 1.66
C TYR A 129 -5.07 3.26 0.33
N ALA A 130 -6.00 4.20 0.30
CA ALA A 130 -6.22 5.03 -0.88
C ALA A 130 -4.99 5.92 -1.16
N PRO A 131 -4.57 6.09 -2.43
CA PRO A 131 -3.34 6.80 -2.76
C PRO A 131 -3.42 8.32 -2.53
N THR A 132 -4.59 8.91 -2.75
CA THR A 132 -4.79 10.37 -2.72
C THR A 132 -5.67 10.84 -1.55
N LYS A 133 -6.29 9.92 -0.81
CA LYS A 133 -7.26 10.21 0.24
C LYS A 133 -6.89 9.48 1.52
N LYS A 134 -7.25 10.05 2.67
CA LYS A 134 -7.23 9.32 3.95
C LYS A 134 -8.44 8.38 4.01
N ALA A 135 -8.39 7.30 3.25
CA ALA A 135 -9.41 6.27 3.19
C ALA A 135 -8.79 4.87 3.04
N PHE A 136 -9.58 3.85 3.36
CA PHE A 136 -9.23 2.45 3.20
C PHE A 136 -9.75 1.92 1.86
N ARG A 137 -8.99 1.02 1.23
CA ARG A 137 -9.39 0.24 0.06
C ARG A 137 -9.82 -1.13 0.53
N ILE A 138 -11.05 -1.50 0.18
CA ILE A 138 -11.70 -2.72 0.63
C ILE A 138 -12.22 -3.49 -0.56
N SER A 139 -11.89 -4.78 -0.62
CA SER A 139 -12.52 -5.71 -1.54
C SER A 139 -13.86 -6.14 -0.96
N ASN A 140 -14.95 -5.62 -1.50
CA ASN A 140 -16.30 -5.96 -1.06
C ASN A 140 -16.69 -7.34 -1.61
N ARG A 141 -16.99 -8.30 -0.72
CA ARG A 141 -17.29 -9.68 -1.12
C ARG A 141 -18.61 -9.82 -1.88
N ARG A 142 -19.59 -8.96 -1.58
CA ARG A 142 -20.91 -8.98 -2.23
C ARG A 142 -20.84 -8.45 -3.65
N THR A 143 -20.19 -7.31 -3.87
CA THR A 143 -20.13 -6.66 -5.19
C THR A 143 -18.93 -7.10 -6.02
N ARG A 144 -17.94 -7.74 -5.40
CA ARG A 144 -16.63 -8.07 -5.98
C ARG A 144 -15.89 -6.85 -6.54
N ARG A 145 -16.14 -5.67 -5.97
CA ARG A 145 -15.50 -4.41 -6.34
C ARG A 145 -14.61 -3.91 -5.21
N ILE A 146 -13.58 -3.17 -5.59
CA ILE A 146 -12.77 -2.40 -4.66
C ILE A 146 -13.51 -1.09 -4.38
N VAL A 147 -13.78 -0.82 -3.10
CA VAL A 147 -14.41 0.40 -2.62
C VAL A 147 -13.43 1.19 -1.77
N GLU A 148 -13.52 2.52 -1.84
CA GLU A 148 -12.78 3.43 -0.97
C GLU A 148 -13.74 4.02 0.07
N THR A 149 -13.45 3.83 1.36
CA THR A 149 -14.28 4.39 2.43
C THR A 149 -13.46 4.63 3.71
N ILE A 150 -13.95 5.54 4.54
CA ILE A 150 -13.42 5.82 5.89
C ILE A 150 -14.24 5.13 6.99
N HIS A 151 -15.47 4.73 6.69
CA HIS A 151 -16.42 4.16 7.66
C HIS A 151 -16.35 2.64 7.59
N VAL A 152 -15.43 2.08 8.38
CA VAL A 152 -15.09 0.67 8.34
C VAL A 152 -14.84 0.18 9.76
N ASP A 153 -15.53 -0.89 10.14
CA ASP A 153 -15.21 -1.64 11.35
C ASP A 153 -14.33 -2.82 11.00
N PHE A 154 -13.17 -2.96 11.65
CA PHE A 154 -12.21 -4.03 11.40
C PHE A 154 -12.35 -5.13 12.45
N ASP A 155 -12.43 -6.38 11.99
CA ASP A 155 -12.36 -7.56 12.82
C ASP A 155 -10.99 -8.23 12.65
N GLU A 156 -10.03 -7.71 13.42
CA GLU A 156 -8.64 -8.18 13.41
C GLU A 156 -8.40 -9.38 14.34
N LEU A 157 -9.40 -9.76 15.15
CA LEU A 157 -9.30 -10.86 16.10
C LEU A 157 -9.59 -12.23 15.47
N THR A 158 -10.34 -12.26 14.36
CA THR A 158 -10.83 -13.50 13.74
C THR A 158 -9.88 -14.09 12.69
N ALA A 159 -8.82 -13.38 12.29
CA ALA A 159 -7.83 -13.86 11.30
C ALA A 159 -7.11 -15.16 11.71
N MET A 160 -7.22 -15.59 12.98
CA MET A 160 -6.64 -16.84 13.47
C MET A 160 -7.58 -18.06 13.42
N ALA A 161 -8.88 -17.89 13.18
CA ALA A 161 -9.88 -18.94 13.44
C ALA A 161 -10.51 -19.56 12.17
N SER A 162 -10.47 -18.90 11.02
CA SER A 162 -11.06 -19.46 9.80
C SER A 162 -9.98 -20.10 8.93
N GLU A 163 -9.94 -21.43 8.96
CA GLU A 163 -9.38 -22.38 7.97
C GLU A 163 -8.42 -23.43 8.57
N GLN A 164 -8.94 -24.18 9.55
CA GLN A 164 -8.70 -25.62 9.64
C GLN A 164 -10.04 -26.33 9.47
N SER A 165 -10.55 -26.43 8.23
CA SER A 165 -11.55 -27.43 7.88
C SER A 165 -11.55 -27.72 6.39
#